data_AF-A0A379F348-F1
#
_entry.id   AF-A0A379F348-F1
#
_cell.length_a   1.000
_cell.length_b   1.000
_cell.length_c   1.000
_cell.angle_alpha   90.00
_cell.angle_beta   90.00
_cell.angle_gamma   90.00
#
_symmetry.space_group_name_H-M   'P 1'
#
loop_
_entity.id
_entity.type
_entity.pdbx_description
1 polymer ?
#
loop_
_entity_poly.entity_id
_entity_poly.type
_entity_poly.pdbx_seq_one_letter_code
_entity_poly.pdbx_strand_id
1 'polypeptide(L)'
;MGKKPYLCGTIRTDKLFSFIFQQSIISNSMALHNETGKWGEQIACKYLMREGYRIVERDWKYGQRDIDIVAIENDVYIFVEVKTRRNERFANADTAVTPQKIRSISIAANAYIKGHCLDREIRFDIITIVGVPDKYEIRHVKDAFLPFI
;
A
#
# COMPACT_ATOMS: atom_id res chain seq x y z
N MET A 1 49.37 12.51 37.45
CA MET A 1 48.16 11.94 38.09
C MET A 1 47.35 13.11 38.64
N GLY A 2 46.18 13.42 38.07
CA GLY A 2 45.36 14.57 38.51
C GLY A 2 44.32 14.96 37.44
N LYS A 3 43.04 14.82 37.79
CA LYS A 3 41.86 14.72 36.90
C LYS A 3 41.44 16.07 36.27
N LYS A 4 40.98 16.06 35.02
CA LYS A 4 40.19 17.16 34.43
C LYS A 4 38.68 16.98 34.71
N PRO A 5 37.91 18.07 34.88
CA PRO A 5 36.52 18.01 35.36
C PRO A 5 35.52 17.67 34.24
N TYR A 6 34.42 17.03 34.65
CA TYR A 6 33.24 16.79 33.83
C TYR A 6 32.48 18.12 33.64
N LEU A 7 32.24 18.51 32.39
CA LEU A 7 31.28 19.57 32.07
C LEU A 7 29.89 18.96 31.87
N CYS A 8 28.97 19.35 32.74
CA CYS A 8 27.53 19.10 32.65
C CYS A 8 26.97 19.79 31.40
N GLY A 9 26.46 19.01 30.44
CA GLY A 9 25.79 19.52 29.25
C GLY A 9 24.30 19.71 29.51
N THR A 10 23.86 20.96 29.55
CA THR A 10 22.44 21.36 29.57
C THR A 10 21.75 20.80 28.31
N ILE A 11 20.77 19.91 28.48
CA ILE A 11 19.93 19.46 27.38
C ILE A 11 19.07 20.64 26.94
N ARG A 12 19.37 21.14 25.75
CA ARG A 12 18.65 22.18 25.04
C ARG A 12 17.20 21.71 24.82
N THR A 13 16.25 22.34 25.50
CA THR A 13 14.82 21.97 25.55
C THR A 13 14.08 22.15 24.21
N ASP A 14 14.69 22.85 23.26
CA ASP A 14 14.24 23.06 21.89
C ASP A 14 14.25 21.77 21.05
N LYS A 15 15.22 20.88 21.26
CA LYS A 15 15.33 19.62 20.51
C LYS A 15 14.31 18.57 20.95
N LEU A 16 13.98 18.49 22.25
CA LEU A 16 12.98 17.54 22.74
C LEU A 16 11.57 17.93 22.28
N PHE A 17 11.24 19.22 22.26
CA PHE A 17 9.94 19.71 21.81
C PHE A 17 9.73 19.49 20.30
N SER A 18 10.76 19.77 19.49
CA SER A 18 10.75 19.48 18.06
C SER A 18 10.61 17.98 17.76
N PHE A 19 11.29 17.11 18.53
CA PHE A 19 11.20 15.66 18.35
C PHE A 19 9.82 15.09 18.71
N ILE A 20 9.20 15.55 19.80
CA ILE A 20 7.84 15.12 20.20
C ILE A 20 6.79 15.66 19.22
N PHE A 21 6.93 16.90 18.76
CA PHE A 21 6.03 17.48 17.74
C PHE A 21 6.17 16.76 16.39
N GLN A 22 7.40 16.39 16.01
CA GLN A 22 7.66 15.63 14.79
C GLN A 22 7.17 14.18 14.90
N GLN A 23 7.29 13.52 16.05
CA GLN A 23 6.67 12.20 16.28
C GLN A 23 5.14 12.24 16.25
N SER A 24 4.52 13.31 16.78
CA SER A 24 3.08 13.55 16.72
C SER A 24 2.59 13.79 15.28
N ILE A 25 3.30 14.61 14.50
CA ILE A 25 2.99 14.84 13.07
C ILE A 25 3.22 13.59 12.21
N ILE A 26 4.28 12.80 12.48
CA ILE A 26 4.55 11.54 11.79
C ILE A 26 3.46 10.50 12.13
N SER A 27 3.04 10.38 13.39
CA SER A 27 1.91 9.51 13.78
C SER A 27 0.60 9.93 13.12
N ASN A 28 0.31 11.24 13.05
CA ASN A 28 -0.93 11.73 12.45
C ASN A 28 -0.94 11.56 10.91
N SER A 29 0.22 11.73 10.26
CA SER A 29 0.42 11.50 8.82
C SER A 29 0.32 10.01 8.44
N MET A 30 0.91 9.11 9.23
CA MET A 30 0.78 7.66 9.04
C MET A 30 -0.63 7.15 9.33
N ALA A 31 -1.31 7.67 10.36
CA ALA A 31 -2.69 7.31 10.68
C ALA A 31 -3.67 7.74 9.58
N LEU A 32 -3.54 8.97 9.07
CA LEU A 32 -4.38 9.48 7.97
C LEU A 32 -4.14 8.72 6.65
N HIS A 33 -2.88 8.34 6.39
CA HIS A 33 -2.53 7.52 5.23
C HIS A 33 -3.12 6.10 5.34
N ASN A 34 -3.09 5.51 6.55
CA ASN A 34 -3.64 4.19 6.82
C ASN A 34 -5.18 4.15 6.70
N GLU A 35 -5.88 5.14 7.25
CA GLU A 35 -7.35 5.23 7.12
C GLU A 35 -7.79 5.44 5.66
N THR A 36 -7.08 6.30 4.93
CA THR A 36 -7.34 6.56 3.51
C THR A 36 -7.05 5.31 2.66
N GLY A 37 -5.99 4.56 2.99
CA GLY A 37 -5.66 3.28 2.38
C GLY A 37 -6.77 2.24 2.58
N LYS A 38 -7.18 2.03 3.84
CA LYS A 38 -8.26 1.08 4.19
C LYS A 38 -9.59 1.41 3.53
N TRP A 39 -9.95 2.69 3.49
CA TRP A 39 -11.14 3.15 2.78
C TRP A 39 -11.04 2.79 1.29
N GLY A 40 -9.91 3.08 0.65
CA GLY A 40 -9.70 2.74 -0.75
C GLY A 40 -9.79 1.23 -1.02
N GLU A 41 -9.12 0.42 -0.21
CA GLU A 41 -9.18 -1.05 -0.33
C GLU A 41 -10.62 -1.57 -0.20
N GLN A 42 -11.40 -1.03 0.74
CA GLN A 42 -12.80 -1.40 0.90
C GLN A 42 -13.65 -1.03 -0.32
N ILE A 43 -13.43 0.15 -0.90
CA ILE A 43 -14.11 0.60 -2.13
C ILE A 43 -13.70 -0.28 -3.32
N ALA A 44 -12.42 -0.62 -3.45
CA ALA A 44 -11.90 -1.51 -4.47
C ALA A 44 -12.54 -2.91 -4.38
N CYS A 45 -12.66 -3.47 -3.18
CA CYS A 45 -13.34 -4.76 -2.98
C CYS A 45 -14.80 -4.71 -3.43
N LYS A 46 -15.56 -3.68 -3.02
CA LYS A 46 -16.96 -3.51 -3.42
C LYS A 46 -17.11 -3.39 -4.94
N TYR A 47 -16.20 -2.63 -5.56
CA TYR A 47 -16.15 -2.49 -7.01
C TYR A 47 -15.90 -3.84 -7.68
N LEU A 48 -14.82 -4.54 -7.32
CA LEU A 48 -14.48 -5.86 -7.86
C LEU A 48 -15.64 -6.86 -7.73
N MET A 49 -16.27 -6.94 -6.56
CA MET A 49 -17.43 -7.81 -6.34
C MET A 49 -18.60 -7.48 -7.28
N ARG A 50 -18.86 -6.19 -7.52
CA ARG A 50 -19.91 -5.75 -8.45
C ARG A 50 -19.56 -6.09 -9.91
N GLU A 51 -18.29 -6.05 -10.26
CA GLU A 51 -17.80 -6.44 -11.60
C GLU A 51 -17.68 -7.97 -11.77
N GLY A 52 -18.11 -8.78 -10.78
CA GLY A 52 -18.18 -10.24 -10.88
C GLY A 52 -16.95 -10.98 -10.34
N TYR A 53 -16.02 -10.28 -9.69
CA TYR A 53 -14.85 -10.90 -9.07
C TYR A 53 -15.22 -11.50 -7.72
N ARG A 54 -14.59 -12.63 -7.38
CA ARG A 54 -14.63 -13.18 -6.02
C ARG A 54 -13.40 -12.75 -5.25
N ILE A 55 -13.58 -12.04 -4.15
CA ILE A 55 -12.48 -11.70 -3.23
C ILE A 55 -12.04 -12.96 -2.49
N VAL A 56 -10.75 -13.27 -2.54
CA VAL A 56 -10.13 -14.42 -1.86
C VAL A 56 -9.50 -13.94 -0.56
N GLU A 57 -8.73 -12.86 -0.64
CA GLU A 57 -7.96 -12.36 0.50
C GLU A 57 -7.69 -10.86 0.38
N ARG A 58 -7.37 -10.22 1.50
CA ARG A 58 -7.14 -8.79 1.64
C ARG A 58 -6.01 -8.53 2.64
N ASP A 59 -5.24 -7.47 2.42
CA ASP A 59 -4.11 -7.06 3.28
C ASP A 59 -3.16 -8.25 3.60
N TRP A 60 -2.85 -9.08 2.60
CA TRP A 60 -2.01 -10.26 2.78
C TRP A 60 -0.53 -9.87 2.86
N LYS A 61 0.21 -10.43 3.82
CA LYS A 61 1.57 -10.00 4.15
C LYS A 61 2.60 -11.11 4.02
N TYR A 62 3.75 -10.75 3.47
CA TYR A 62 4.96 -11.56 3.41
C TYR A 62 6.19 -10.74 3.80
N GLY A 63 6.53 -10.79 5.10
CA GLY A 63 7.58 -9.95 5.68
C GLY A 63 7.21 -8.47 5.60
N GLN A 64 8.04 -7.67 4.91
CA GLN A 64 7.85 -6.23 4.69
C GLN A 64 7.07 -5.91 3.41
N ARG A 65 6.37 -6.90 2.84
CA ARG A 65 5.66 -6.80 1.55
C ARG A 65 4.21 -7.19 1.75
N ASP A 66 3.36 -6.58 0.94
CA ASP A 66 1.93 -6.72 1.00
C ASP A 66 1.31 -6.95 -0.39
N ILE A 67 0.15 -7.57 -0.37
CA ILE A 67 -0.80 -7.65 -1.48
C ILE A 67 -2.12 -7.12 -0.94
N ASP A 68 -2.62 -6.02 -1.51
CA ASP A 68 -3.82 -5.37 -0.99
C ASP A 68 -5.05 -6.26 -1.15
N ILE A 69 -5.23 -6.85 -2.34
CA ILE A 69 -6.36 -7.74 -2.64
C ILE A 69 -5.91 -8.90 -3.52
N VAL A 70 -6.34 -10.11 -3.17
CA VAL A 70 -6.35 -11.29 -4.04
C VAL A 70 -7.79 -11.57 -4.45
N ALA A 71 -8.06 -11.63 -5.75
CA ALA A 71 -9.39 -11.89 -6.29
C ALA A 71 -9.33 -12.96 -7.39
N ILE A 72 -10.49 -13.50 -7.77
CA ILE A 72 -10.64 -14.44 -8.88
C ILE A 72 -11.70 -13.94 -9.86
N GLU A 73 -11.37 -13.97 -11.15
CA GLU A 73 -12.26 -13.70 -12.29
C GLU A 73 -11.99 -14.79 -13.34
N ASN A 74 -13.02 -15.56 -13.75
CA ASN A 74 -12.89 -16.59 -14.79
C ASN A 74 -11.73 -17.60 -14.60
N ASP A 75 -11.55 -18.12 -13.37
CA ASP A 75 -10.47 -19.05 -12.97
C ASP A 75 -9.05 -18.46 -13.01
N VAL A 76 -8.91 -17.15 -13.22
CA VAL A 76 -7.65 -16.40 -13.12
C VAL A 76 -7.52 -15.79 -11.72
N TYR A 77 -6.38 -15.99 -11.07
CA TYR A 77 -6.04 -15.31 -9.82
C TYR A 77 -5.48 -13.91 -10.11
N ILE A 78 -5.96 -12.93 -9.36
CA ILE A 78 -5.68 -11.53 -9.66
C ILE A 78 -5.14 -10.88 -8.40
N PHE A 79 -3.89 -10.44 -8.50
CA PHE A 79 -3.22 -9.68 -7.47
C PHE A 79 -3.41 -8.19 -7.77
N VAL A 80 -4.17 -7.51 -6.93
CA VAL A 80 -4.55 -6.12 -7.15
C VAL A 80 -3.81 -5.22 -6.17
N GLU A 81 -3.12 -4.20 -6.70
CA GLU A 81 -2.61 -3.07 -5.94
C GLU A 81 -3.64 -1.93 -5.95
N VAL A 82 -3.93 -1.36 -4.79
CA VAL A 82 -4.90 -0.28 -4.60
C VAL A 82 -4.18 1.04 -4.28
N LYS A 83 -4.35 2.03 -5.15
CA LYS A 83 -3.84 3.39 -4.95
C LYS A 83 -4.97 4.34 -4.60
N THR A 84 -4.87 5.01 -3.46
CA THR A 84 -5.86 6.03 -3.06
C THR A 84 -5.27 7.43 -3.07
N ARG A 85 -6.03 8.41 -3.57
CA ARG A 85 -5.69 9.84 -3.61
C ARG A 85 -6.92 10.68 -3.25
N ARG A 86 -6.74 11.83 -2.59
CA ARG A 86 -7.85 12.73 -2.24
C ARG A 86 -8.15 13.79 -3.30
N ASN A 87 -7.13 14.47 -3.82
CA ASN A 87 -7.30 15.72 -4.59
C ASN A 87 -6.59 15.73 -5.97
N GLU A 88 -6.02 14.60 -6.40
CA GLU A 88 -5.32 14.50 -7.68
C GLU A 88 -6.22 13.88 -8.73
N ARG A 89 -6.56 14.62 -9.80
CA ARG A 89 -7.16 14.01 -11.00
C ARG A 89 -6.20 12.94 -11.53
N PHE A 90 -6.72 11.97 -12.29
CA PHE A 90 -5.94 10.90 -12.91
C PHE A 90 -4.92 11.37 -13.98
N ALA A 91 -4.06 12.34 -13.67
CA ALA A 91 -3.00 12.81 -14.55
C ALA A 91 -2.02 11.65 -14.79
N ASN A 92 -1.74 11.41 -16.07
CA ASN A 92 -1.38 10.11 -16.64
C ASN A 92 0.03 9.56 -16.28
N ALA A 93 0.72 10.10 -15.28
CA ALA A 93 2.06 9.67 -14.88
C ALA A 93 2.11 8.85 -13.57
N ASP A 94 1.21 9.11 -12.61
CA ASP A 94 1.30 8.51 -11.25
C ASP A 94 0.56 7.18 -11.09
N THR A 95 -0.15 6.73 -12.13
CA THR A 95 -0.75 5.39 -12.17
C THR A 95 0.29 4.29 -12.34
N ALA A 96 1.45 4.56 -12.94
CA ALA A 96 2.51 3.58 -13.11
C ALA A 96 3.00 3.05 -11.75
N VAL A 97 3.11 1.72 -11.62
CA VAL A 97 3.70 1.09 -10.44
C VAL A 97 5.21 1.21 -10.57
N THR A 98 5.88 1.67 -9.52
CA THR A 98 7.34 1.83 -9.55
C THR A 98 8.01 0.46 -9.68
N PRO A 99 9.20 0.35 -10.29
CA PRO A 99 9.92 -0.92 -10.38
C PRO A 99 10.13 -1.59 -9.01
N GLN A 100 10.33 -0.80 -7.95
CA GLN A 100 10.44 -1.27 -6.58
C GLN A 100 9.13 -1.93 -6.11
N LYS A 101 7.98 -1.31 -6.39
CA LYS A 101 6.67 -1.84 -6.01
C LYS A 101 6.30 -3.07 -6.85
N ILE A 102 6.60 -3.09 -8.16
CA ILE A 102 6.47 -4.30 -9.00
C ILE A 102 7.26 -5.46 -8.39
N ARG A 103 8.53 -5.24 -8.03
CA ARG A 103 9.36 -6.27 -7.39
C ARG A 103 8.79 -6.73 -6.05
N SER A 104 8.30 -5.80 -5.23
CA SER A 104 7.68 -6.10 -3.94
C SER A 104 6.47 -7.02 -4.10
N ILE A 105 5.53 -6.64 -4.96
CA ILE A 105 4.31 -7.40 -5.24
C ILE A 105 4.65 -8.75 -5.86
N SER A 106 5.63 -8.81 -6.78
CA SER A 106 6.04 -10.06 -7.44
C SER A 106 6.57 -11.08 -6.44
N ILE A 107 7.40 -10.65 -5.48
CA ILE A 107 7.90 -11.53 -4.41
C ILE A 107 6.76 -12.01 -3.51
N ALA A 108 5.84 -11.10 -3.14
CA ALA A 108 4.70 -11.45 -2.31
C ALA A 108 3.78 -12.44 -3.03
N ALA A 109 3.41 -12.18 -4.28
CA ALA A 109 2.56 -13.06 -5.10
C ALA A 109 3.21 -14.44 -5.29
N ASN A 110 4.51 -14.52 -5.54
CA ASN A 110 5.21 -15.81 -5.63
C ASN A 110 5.15 -16.60 -4.31
N ALA A 111 5.29 -15.92 -3.16
CA ALA A 111 5.11 -16.57 -1.86
C ALA A 111 3.66 -17.01 -1.64
N TYR A 112 2.67 -16.22 -2.08
CA TYR A 112 1.25 -16.56 -2.04
C TYR A 112 0.95 -17.83 -2.85
N ILE A 113 1.41 -17.87 -4.10
CA ILE A 113 1.22 -18.97 -5.05
C ILE A 113 1.80 -20.26 -4.47
N LYS A 114 3.02 -20.21 -3.96
CA LYS A 114 3.68 -21.38 -3.35
C LYS A 114 2.99 -21.83 -2.07
N GLY A 115 2.58 -20.89 -1.22
CA GLY A 115 1.91 -21.20 0.05
C GLY A 115 0.52 -21.82 -0.13
N HIS A 116 -0.17 -21.47 -1.22
CA HIS A 116 -1.51 -21.97 -1.53
C HIS A 116 -1.54 -23.02 -2.63
N CYS A 117 -0.36 -23.48 -3.11
CA CYS A 117 -0.23 -24.44 -4.20
C CYS A 117 -1.06 -24.06 -5.45
N LEU A 118 -1.04 -22.78 -5.82
CA LEU A 118 -1.82 -22.31 -6.96
C LEU A 118 -1.20 -22.80 -8.27
N ASP A 119 -2.00 -23.48 -9.08
CA ASP A 119 -1.67 -23.96 -10.43
C ASP A 119 -2.67 -23.40 -11.44
N ARG A 120 -2.77 -22.07 -11.44
CA ARG A 120 -3.74 -21.31 -12.24
C ARG A 120 -3.07 -20.07 -12.82
N GLU A 121 -3.69 -19.53 -13.87
CA GLU A 121 -3.25 -18.26 -14.45
C GLU A 121 -3.33 -17.15 -13.42
N ILE A 122 -2.38 -16.22 -13.52
CA ILE A 122 -2.30 -15.05 -12.66
C ILE A 122 -2.29 -13.78 -13.48
N ARG A 123 -2.85 -12.71 -12.92
CA ARG A 123 -2.82 -11.36 -13.49
C ARG A 123 -2.52 -10.35 -12.39
N PHE A 124 -1.87 -9.25 -12.77
CA PHE A 124 -1.61 -8.14 -11.86
C PHE A 124 -2.41 -6.93 -12.31
N ASP A 125 -3.28 -6.44 -11.44
CA ASP A 125 -4.16 -5.31 -11.72
C ASP A 125 -3.81 -4.12 -10.82
N ILE A 126 -4.17 -2.92 -11.26
CA ILE A 126 -4.15 -1.71 -10.41
C ILE A 126 -5.54 -1.13 -10.34
N ILE A 127 -5.99 -0.82 -9.13
CA ILE A 127 -7.17 0.01 -8.91
C ILE A 127 -6.72 1.34 -8.32
N THR A 128 -7.07 2.44 -8.98
CA THR A 128 -6.86 3.80 -8.46
C THR A 128 -8.19 4.42 -8.08
N ILE A 129 -8.26 4.92 -6.85
CA ILE A 129 -9.43 5.62 -6.30
C ILE A 129 -9.02 7.06 -6.00
N VAL A 130 -9.74 7.99 -6.62
CA VAL A 130 -9.53 9.43 -6.45
C VAL A 130 -10.76 10.03 -5.81
N GLY A 131 -10.63 10.59 -4.61
CA GLY A 131 -11.67 11.38 -3.96
C GLY A 131 -11.80 11.09 -2.48
N VAL A 132 -13.04 11.22 -2.01
CA VAL A 132 -13.45 11.06 -0.62
C VAL A 132 -14.67 10.12 -0.54
N PRO A 133 -15.04 9.60 0.64
CA PRO A 133 -16.12 8.61 0.76
C PRO A 133 -17.44 8.96 0.05
N ASP A 134 -17.84 10.23 0.08
CA ASP A 134 -19.10 10.69 -0.54
C ASP A 134 -18.99 10.99 -2.03
N LYS A 135 -17.77 11.15 -2.56
CA LYS A 135 -17.52 11.49 -3.96
C LYS A 135 -16.14 11.03 -4.39
N TYR A 136 -16.11 10.01 -5.22
CA TYR A 136 -14.87 9.44 -5.75
C TYR A 136 -15.04 8.89 -7.17
N GLU A 137 -13.90 8.74 -7.85
CA GLU A 137 -13.78 8.07 -9.14
C GLU A 137 -12.92 6.82 -9.00
N ILE A 138 -13.26 5.74 -9.70
CA ILE A 138 -12.50 4.49 -9.73
C ILE A 138 -11.96 4.28 -11.15
N ARG A 139 -10.68 3.92 -11.24
CA ARG A 139 -10.05 3.41 -12.47
C ARG A 139 -9.45 2.04 -12.18
N HIS A 140 -9.83 1.05 -12.98
CA HIS A 140 -9.27 -0.29 -12.95
C HIS A 140 -8.45 -0.53 -14.21
N VAL A 141 -7.14 -0.70 -14.04
CA VAL A 141 -6.23 -1.11 -15.10
C VAL A 141 -5.99 -2.61 -14.92
N LYS A 142 -6.59 -3.41 -15.81
CA LYS A 142 -6.32 -4.85 -15.89
C LYS A 142 -4.98 -5.10 -16.58
N ASP A 143 -4.30 -6.17 -16.21
CA ASP A 143 -3.01 -6.57 -16.80
C ASP A 143 -1.98 -5.41 -16.78
N ALA A 144 -1.87 -4.78 -15.62
CA ALA A 144 -1.19 -3.51 -15.46
C ALA A 144 0.33 -3.61 -15.56
N PHE A 145 0.90 -4.77 -15.23
CA PHE A 145 2.33 -5.04 -15.35
C PHE A 145 2.63 -6.54 -15.35
N LEU A 146 3.79 -6.89 -15.92
CA LEU A 146 4.36 -8.22 -15.78
C LEU A 146 5.16 -8.31 -14.48
N PRO A 147 5.10 -9.45 -13.76
CA PRO A 147 5.87 -9.63 -12.55
C PRO A 147 7.37 -9.63 -12.85
N PHE A 148 8.15 -9.25 -11.85
CA PHE A 148 9.59 -9.44 -11.86
C PHE A 148 9.88 -10.94 -11.76
N ILE A 149 10.60 -11.47 -12.76
CA ILE A 149 11.00 -12.88 -12.87
C ILE A 149 12.34 -13.10 -12.15
#